data_AF-A0A4R9IKP9-F1
#
_entry.id   AF-A0A4R9IKP9-F1
#
_cell.length_a   1.000
_cell.length_b   1.000
_cell.length_c   1.000
_cell.angle_alpha   90.00
_cell.angle_beta   90.00
_cell.angle_gamma   90.00
#
_symmetry.space_group_name_H-M   'P 1'
#
loop_
_entity.id
_entity.type
_entity.pdbx_description
1 polymer ?
#
loop_
_entity_poly.entity_id
_entity_poly.type
_entity_poly.pdbx_seq_one_letter_code
_entity_poly.pdbx_strand_id
1 'polypeptide(L)'
;MIPSSVQPYETGDETTVTWKANSKEIKTHFKRGKSEFSLVWILESEVLCDRVKLVAQNADWECEIQAMTKDRFHLHVLPKSDKSKILYSGVVTKKKGLFSFL
;
A
#
# COMPACT_ATOMS: atom_id res chain seq x y z
N MET A 1 -10.14 -6.51 8.57
CA MET A 1 -9.73 -6.23 9.96
C MET A 1 -8.90 -4.96 9.97
N ILE A 2 -9.36 -3.92 10.67
CA ILE A 2 -8.57 -2.70 10.89
C ILE A 2 -7.59 -3.02 12.03
N PRO A 3 -6.26 -2.93 11.86
CA PRO A 3 -5.34 -3.58 12.81
C PRO A 3 -5.23 -2.89 14.19
N SER A 4 -5.74 -1.68 14.35
CA SER A 4 -5.62 -0.91 15.59
C SER A 4 -6.45 0.38 15.48
N SER A 5 -6.95 0.90 16.61
CA SER A 5 -7.49 2.25 16.72
C SER A 5 -6.41 3.32 16.94
N VAL A 6 -5.18 2.91 17.23
CA VAL A 6 -4.01 3.79 17.41
C VAL A 6 -3.42 4.11 16.05
N GLN A 7 -3.24 5.40 15.77
CA GLN A 7 -2.74 5.83 14.48
C GLN A 7 -1.22 5.58 14.40
N PRO A 8 -0.67 5.17 13.25
CA PRO A 8 0.72 4.70 13.15
C PRO A 8 1.79 5.75 13.51
N TYR A 9 1.45 7.04 13.42
CA TYR A 9 2.35 8.13 13.79
C TYR A 9 2.46 8.34 15.30
N GLU A 10 1.50 7.83 16.08
CA GLU A 10 1.47 8.00 17.54
C GLU A 10 2.48 7.09 18.26
N THR A 11 2.89 5.99 17.62
CA THR A 11 3.82 5.00 18.20
C THR A 11 5.26 5.15 17.69
N GLY A 12 5.49 5.99 16.67
CA GLY A 12 6.80 6.12 16.02
C GLY A 12 7.23 4.87 15.25
N ASP A 13 6.30 3.95 14.96
CA ASP A 13 6.61 2.70 14.27
C ASP A 13 6.99 2.94 12.80
N GLU A 14 8.17 2.48 12.39
CA GLU A 14 8.53 2.43 10.97
C GLU A 14 7.56 1.49 10.25
N THR A 15 7.08 1.94 9.09
CA THR A 15 6.28 1.14 8.18
C THR A 15 7.11 0.89 6.92
N THR A 16 7.38 -0.37 6.62
CA THR A 16 8.06 -0.78 5.38
C THR A 16 7.13 -1.59 4.49
N VAL A 17 7.24 -1.39 3.18
CA VAL A 17 6.47 -2.15 2.20
C VAL A 17 7.35 -2.58 1.04
N THR A 18 7.38 -3.87 0.77
CA THR A 18 8.09 -4.47 -0.37
C THR A 18 7.08 -4.94 -1.40
N TRP A 19 7.25 -4.52 -2.65
CA TRP A 19 6.30 -4.75 -3.74
C TRP A 19 6.97 -5.56 -4.84
N LYS A 20 6.32 -6.64 -5.28
CA LYS A 20 6.70 -7.39 -6.48
C LYS A 20 5.50 -7.44 -7.41
N ALA A 21 5.64 -6.86 -8.59
CA ALA A 21 4.57 -6.78 -9.59
C ALA A 21 4.83 -7.74 -10.75
N ASN A 22 3.78 -8.45 -11.15
CA ASN A 22 3.71 -9.29 -12.32
C ASN A 22 2.63 -8.71 -13.26
N SER A 23 2.41 -9.31 -14.44
CA SER A 23 1.44 -8.78 -15.43
C SER A 23 -0.03 -8.74 -14.96
N LYS A 24 -0.40 -9.48 -13.92
CA LYS A 24 -1.79 -9.57 -13.42
C LYS A 24 -1.95 -9.50 -11.90
N GLU A 25 -0.87 -9.66 -11.16
CA GLU A 25 -0.89 -9.70 -9.69
C GLU A 25 0.24 -8.85 -9.12
N ILE A 26 0.00 -8.21 -7.98
CA ILE A 26 1.02 -7.53 -7.20
C ILE A 26 1.04 -8.16 -5.82
N LYS A 27 2.20 -8.64 -5.38
CA LYS A 27 2.40 -9.18 -4.04
C LYS A 27 3.09 -8.11 -3.20
N THR A 28 2.50 -7.78 -2.06
CA THR A 28 3.12 -6.86 -1.11
C THR A 28 3.34 -7.54 0.23
N HIS A 29 4.53 -7.34 0.77
CA HIS A 29 4.84 -7.61 2.16
C HIS A 29 4.91 -6.28 2.92
N PHE A 30 4.07 -6.12 3.93
CA PHE A 30 4.00 -4.93 4.78
C PHE A 30 4.46 -5.30 6.18
N LYS A 31 5.29 -4.45 6.78
CA LYS A 31 5.68 -4.54 8.19
C LYS A 31 5.43 -3.21 8.88
N ARG A 32 4.80 -3.26 10.05
CA ARG A 32 4.62 -2.13 10.96
C ARG A 32 4.93 -2.58 12.38
N GLY A 33 5.95 -2.00 12.99
CA GLY A 33 6.43 -2.45 14.30
C GLY A 33 6.76 -3.96 14.27
N LYS A 34 6.06 -4.74 15.10
CA LYS A 34 6.18 -6.20 15.19
C LYS A 34 5.18 -6.98 14.31
N SER A 35 4.28 -6.30 13.62
CA SER A 35 3.23 -6.93 12.82
C SER A 35 3.64 -7.01 11.35
N GLU A 36 3.43 -8.18 10.75
CA GLU A 36 3.75 -8.47 9.36
C GLU A 36 2.50 -8.96 8.63
N PHE A 37 2.33 -8.49 7.39
CA PHE A 37 1.14 -8.73 6.59
C PHE A 37 1.55 -9.05 5.15
N SER A 38 1.00 -10.12 4.60
CA SER A 38 1.19 -10.51 3.20
C SER A 38 -0.12 -10.34 2.45
N LEU A 39 -0.09 -9.55 1.37
CA LEU A 39 -1.26 -9.27 0.55
C LEU A 39 -0.98 -9.62 -0.90
N VAL A 40 -2.00 -10.20 -1.53
CA VAL A 40 -2.09 -10.37 -2.98
C VAL A 40 -3.10 -9.36 -3.48
N TRP A 41 -2.64 -8.46 -4.33
CA TRP A 41 -3.43 -7.45 -4.99
C TRP A 41 -3.72 -7.88 -6.42
N ILE A 42 -4.98 -7.69 -6.81
CA ILE A 42 -5.47 -7.95 -8.15
C ILE A 42 -5.67 -6.60 -8.85
N LEU A 43 -5.20 -6.52 -10.08
CA LEU A 43 -5.46 -5.39 -10.97
C LEU A 43 -6.84 -5.62 -11.62
N GLU A 44 -7.86 -4.89 -11.15
CA GLU A 44 -9.24 -5.04 -11.66
C GLU A 44 -9.54 -4.14 -12.86
N SER A 45 -8.75 -3.09 -13.09
CA SER A 45 -8.94 -2.13 -14.17
C SER A 45 -7.67 -1.92 -14.98
N GLU A 46 -7.81 -1.30 -16.15
CA GLU A 46 -6.64 -0.85 -16.92
C GLU A 46 -5.76 0.09 -16.10
N VAL A 47 -4.45 -0.04 -16.29
CA VAL A 47 -3.46 0.91 -15.79
C VAL A 47 -3.61 2.19 -16.61
N LEU A 48 -4.02 3.27 -15.97
CA LEU A 48 -3.90 4.60 -16.56
C LEU A 48 -2.44 5.03 -16.42
N CYS A 49 -1.94 5.81 -17.38
CA CYS A 49 -0.52 6.15 -17.52
C CYS A 49 0.16 6.66 -16.24
N ASP A 50 -0.61 7.24 -15.30
CA ASP A 50 -0.14 7.69 -14.00
C ASP A 50 -0.85 7.03 -12.81
N ARG A 51 -1.82 6.13 -13.00
CA ARG A 51 -2.69 5.61 -11.93
C ARG A 51 -2.98 4.12 -12.04
N VAL A 52 -2.85 3.43 -10.91
CA VAL A 52 -3.19 2.01 -10.75
C VAL A 52 -4.18 1.84 -9.60
N LYS A 53 -5.23 1.03 -9.81
CA LYS A 53 -6.14 0.59 -8.76
C LYS A 53 -5.93 -0.89 -8.48
N LEU A 54 -5.86 -1.22 -7.19
CA LEU A 54 -5.58 -2.57 -6.71
C LEU A 54 -6.61 -2.97 -5.66
N VAL A 55 -7.05 -4.21 -5.74
CA VAL A 55 -7.99 -4.78 -4.77
C VAL A 55 -7.35 -5.98 -4.08
N ALA A 56 -7.38 -5.98 -2.75
CA ALA A 56 -6.84 -7.10 -1.98
C ALA A 56 -7.76 -8.32 -2.12
N GLN A 57 -7.18 -9.46 -2.53
CA GLN A 57 -7.94 -10.69 -2.77
C GLN A 57 -8.62 -11.21 -1.49
N ASN A 58 -7.87 -11.27 -0.39
CA ASN A 58 -8.29 -11.91 0.87
C ASN A 58 -8.46 -10.92 2.03
N ALA A 59 -8.54 -9.62 1.73
CA ALA A 59 -8.72 -8.58 2.73
C ALA A 59 -9.73 -7.54 2.25
N ASP A 60 -10.34 -6.85 3.19
CA ASP A 60 -11.30 -5.79 2.92
C ASP A 60 -10.62 -4.46 2.50
N TRP A 61 -9.61 -4.49 1.63
CA TRP A 61 -8.83 -3.32 1.24
C TRP A 61 -8.81 -3.08 -0.27
N GLU A 62 -8.89 -1.82 -0.66
CA GLU A 62 -8.65 -1.29 -2.00
C GLU A 62 -7.60 -0.17 -1.89
N CYS A 63 -6.71 -0.06 -2.87
CA CYS A 63 -5.82 1.09 -2.95
C CYS A 63 -5.70 1.67 -4.36
N GLU A 64 -5.50 2.98 -4.40
CA GLU A 64 -5.16 3.74 -5.60
C GLU A 64 -3.74 4.28 -5.45
N ILE A 65 -2.91 4.04 -6.46
CA ILE A 65 -1.53 4.50 -6.55
C ILE A 65 -1.45 5.47 -7.71
N GLN A 66 -1.02 6.69 -7.44
CA GLN A 66 -0.78 7.70 -8.46
C GLN A 66 0.71 8.05 -8.52
N ALA A 67 1.33 7.81 -9.66
CA ALA A 67 2.70 8.21 -9.92
C ALA A 67 2.81 9.74 -9.88
N MET A 68 3.81 10.26 -9.14
CA MET A 68 4.09 11.71 -9.12
C MET A 68 5.48 12.00 -9.69
N THR A 69 6.48 11.27 -9.22
CA THR A 69 7.86 11.36 -9.70
C THR A 69 8.45 9.95 -9.76
N LYS A 70 9.68 9.81 -10.29
CA LYS A 70 10.41 8.54 -10.30
C LYS A 70 10.50 7.85 -8.93
N ASP A 71 10.51 8.64 -7.85
CA ASP A 71 10.75 8.14 -6.49
C ASP A 71 9.58 8.40 -5.54
N ARG A 72 8.49 9.01 -6.00
CA ARG A 72 7.34 9.36 -5.15
C ARG A 72 6.03 9.02 -5.85
N PHE A 73 5.11 8.47 -5.08
CA PHE A 73 3.74 8.24 -5.50
C PHE A 73 2.78 8.66 -4.39
N HIS A 74 1.56 9.04 -4.76
CA HIS A 74 0.47 9.17 -3.82
C HIS A 74 -0.18 7.80 -3.63
N LEU A 75 -0.37 7.38 -2.38
CA LEU A 75 -1.06 6.15 -2.03
C LEU A 75 -2.32 6.50 -1.26
N HIS A 76 -3.44 5.98 -1.72
CA HIS A 76 -4.74 6.11 -1.09
C HIS A 76 -5.30 4.72 -0.81
N VAL A 77 -5.64 4.43 0.45
CA VAL A 77 -6.09 3.10 0.91
C VAL A 77 -7.43 3.23 1.64
N LEU A 78 -8.38 2.40 1.24
CA LEU A 78 -9.77 2.41 1.70
C LEU A 78 -10.23 0.98 2.02
N PRO A 79 -11.22 0.79 2.91
CA PRO A 79 -11.94 -0.46 2.99
C PRO A 79 -12.80 -0.70 1.72
N LYS A 80 -12.95 -1.95 1.28
CA LYS A 80 -13.87 -2.26 0.15
C LYS A 80 -15.33 -2.11 0.59
N SER A 81 -15.62 -2.54 1.81
CA SER A 81 -16.96 -2.52 2.41
C SER A 81 -17.48 -1.13 2.78
N ASP A 82 -16.58 -0.18 3.04
CA ASP A 82 -16.93 1.16 3.53
C ASP A 82 -15.98 2.22 2.99
N LYS A 83 -16.32 2.79 1.83
CA LYS A 83 -15.53 3.83 1.15
C LYS A 83 -15.56 5.19 1.84
N SER A 84 -16.34 5.37 2.92
CA SER A 84 -16.35 6.61 3.70
C SER A 84 -15.13 6.76 4.62
N LYS A 85 -14.43 5.64 4.89
CA LYS A 85 -13.25 5.60 5.76
C LYS A 85 -11.96 5.66 4.96
N ILE A 86 -11.02 6.49 5.41
CA ILE A 86 -9.66 6.54 4.88
C ILE A 86 -8.74 5.78 5.84
N LEU A 87 -8.14 4.69 5.36
CA LEU A 87 -7.13 3.95 6.14
C LEU A 87 -5.75 4.60 6.03
N TYR A 88 -5.45 5.14 4.85
CA TYR A 88 -4.24 5.91 4.60
C TYR A 88 -4.44 6.80 3.36
N SER A 89 -3.94 8.03 3.41
CA SER A 89 -3.82 8.87 2.22
C SER A 89 -2.60 9.76 2.37
N GLY A 90 -1.65 9.65 1.44
CA GLY A 90 -0.46 10.48 1.51
C GLY A 90 0.62 10.10 0.51
N VAL A 91 1.69 10.90 0.50
CA VAL A 91 2.83 10.67 -0.38
C VAL A 91 3.77 9.64 0.22
N VAL A 92 4.06 8.60 -0.56
CA VAL A 92 5.05 7.57 -0.24
C VAL A 92 6.29 7.81 -1.10
N THR A 93 7.47 7.65 -0.49
CA THR A 93 8.75 7.85 -1.15
C THR A 93 9.55 6.55 -1.18
N LYS A 94 10.14 6.21 -2.33
CA LYS A 94 11.01 5.06 -2.50
C LYS A 94 12.26 5.25 -1.64
N LYS A 95 12.54 4.28 -0.75
CA LYS A 95 13.78 4.25 0.04
C LYS A 95 14.98 4.13 -0.91
N LYS A 96 15.97 5.02 -0.76
CA LYS A 96 17.22 5.04 -1.53
C LYS A 96 18.40 4.72 -0.59
N GLY A 97 19.39 3.97 -1.06
CA GLY A 97 20.61 3.64 -0.31
C GLY A 97 20.89 2.14 -0.19
N LEU A 98 21.97 1.74 0.49
CA LEU A 98 22.44 0.35 0.60
C LEU A 98 21.39 -0.65 1.14
N PHE A 99 20.39 -0.17 1.88
CA PHE A 99 19.34 -0.99 2.47
C PHE A 99 18.06 -1.06 1.60
N SER A 100 18.10 -0.67 0.33
CA SER A 100 16.91 -0.69 -0.55
C SER A 100 16.43 -2.09 -0.94
N PHE A 101 17.17 -3.14 -0.56
CA PHE A 101 16.88 -4.55 -0.88
C PHE A 101 16.57 -5.42 0.35
N LEU A 102 16.65 -4.84 1.56
CA LEU A 102 16.25 -5.47 2.82
C LEU A 102 14.81 -5.10 3.14
#